data_AF-A0A7C6VBQ9-F1
#
_entry.id   AF-A0A7C6VBQ9-F1
#
_cell.length_a   1.000
_cell.length_b   1.000
_cell.length_c   1.000
_cell.angle_alpha   90.00
_cell.angle_beta   90.00
_cell.angle_gamma   90.00
#
_symmetry.space_group_name_H-M   'P 1'
#
loop_
_entity.id
_entity.type
_entity.pdbx_description
1 polymer ?
#
loop_
_entity_poly.entity_id
_entity_poly.type
_entity_poly.pdbx_seq_one_letter_code
_entity_poly.pdbx_strand_id
1 'polypeptide(L)'
;TVAVGNRTRVKVVKNKMAPPFKLAEFDILYGVGISREGGLIDYGVEQGIVKKSGAWYTYDGEQLGQGKENARTTLREHPELAAEIETKIKAKLGIGAQEESEQDSNVESLEPKLATRRGA
;
A
#
# COMPACT_ATOMS: atom_id res chain seq x y z
N THR A 1 0.12 -13.99 -30.11
CA THR A 1 0.17 -13.42 -28.75
C THR A 1 -0.77 -12.23 -28.70
N VAL A 2 -1.96 -12.41 -28.16
CA VAL A 2 -2.96 -11.33 -28.08
C VAL A 2 -2.51 -10.34 -27.00
N ALA A 3 -2.51 -9.05 -27.30
CA ALA A 3 -2.19 -8.03 -26.31
C ALA A 3 -3.28 -8.00 -25.22
N VAL A 4 -2.90 -8.23 -23.97
CA VAL A 4 -3.83 -8.39 -22.83
C VAL A 4 -4.21 -7.04 -22.20
N GLY A 5 -3.44 -5.98 -22.50
CA GLY A 5 -3.68 -4.62 -22.03
C GLY A 5 -2.57 -3.64 -22.42
N ASN A 6 -2.69 -2.40 -21.94
CA ASN A 6 -1.73 -1.31 -22.14
C ASN A 6 -1.31 -0.69 -20.81
N ARG A 7 0.00 -0.44 -20.64
CA ARG A 7 0.51 0.40 -19.54
C ARG A 7 0.35 1.87 -19.90
N THR A 8 -0.40 2.60 -19.09
CA THR A 8 -0.77 3.99 -19.35
C THR A 8 -0.13 4.90 -18.31
N ARG A 9 0.42 6.02 -18.76
CA ARG A 9 0.99 7.07 -17.91
C ARG A 9 0.12 8.32 -18.00
N VAL A 10 -0.31 8.84 -16.86
CA VAL A 10 -1.10 10.06 -16.75
C VAL A 10 -0.30 11.13 -16.01
N LYS A 11 -0.18 12.31 -16.61
CA LYS A 11 0.44 13.49 -15.99
C LYS A 11 -0.61 14.51 -15.62
N VAL A 12 -0.67 14.90 -14.36
CA VAL A 12 -1.58 15.95 -13.91
C VAL A 12 -0.99 17.31 -14.24
N VAL A 13 -1.30 17.86 -15.41
CA VAL A 13 -0.71 19.12 -15.90
C VAL A 13 -1.23 20.38 -15.19
N LYS A 14 -2.43 20.32 -14.60
CA LYS A 14 -3.03 21.42 -13.85
C LYS A 14 -3.79 20.87 -12.67
N ASN A 15 -3.41 21.26 -11.47
CA ASN A 15 -4.09 20.90 -10.23
C ASN A 15 -4.24 22.16 -9.38
N LYS A 16 -5.48 22.46 -8.93
CA LYS A 16 -5.77 23.60 -8.03
C LYS A 16 -5.89 23.20 -6.56
N MET A 17 -5.95 21.90 -6.26
CA MET A 17 -6.16 21.38 -4.91
C MET A 17 -4.86 20.88 -4.26
N ALA A 18 -3.92 20.39 -5.08
CA ALA A 18 -2.66 19.83 -4.60
C ALA A 18 -1.53 20.17 -5.61
N PRO A 19 -0.26 19.84 -5.30
CA PRO A 19 0.86 20.13 -6.19
C PRO A 19 0.65 19.58 -7.61
N PRO A 20 0.80 20.40 -8.67
CA PRO A 20 0.67 19.96 -10.05
C PRO A 20 1.88 19.11 -10.50
N PHE A 21 1.77 18.54 -11.70
CA PHE A 21 2.80 17.78 -12.43
C PHE A 21 3.18 16.40 -11.87
N LYS A 22 2.38 15.86 -10.93
CA LYS A 22 2.52 14.46 -10.52
C LYS A 22 2.19 13.50 -11.67
N LEU A 23 2.91 12.37 -11.69
CA LEU A 23 2.75 11.29 -12.65
C LEU A 23 2.13 10.09 -11.94
N ALA A 24 1.19 9.42 -12.62
CA ALA A 24 0.64 8.14 -12.20
C ALA A 24 0.77 7.16 -13.36
N GLU A 25 1.15 5.92 -13.06
CA GLU A 25 1.21 4.83 -14.02
C GLU A 25 0.29 3.72 -13.58
N PHE A 26 -0.48 3.16 -14.50
CA PHE A 26 -1.34 2.02 -14.23
C PHE A 26 -1.60 1.22 -15.49
N ASP A 27 -2.00 -0.03 -15.30
CA ASP A 27 -2.32 -0.95 -16.38
C ASP A 27 -3.81 -0.89 -16.70
N ILE A 28 -4.14 -0.72 -17.98
CA ILE A 28 -5.51 -0.83 -18.52
C ILE A 28 -5.62 -2.16 -19.24
N LEU A 29 -6.44 -3.06 -18.72
CA LEU A 29 -6.75 -4.35 -19.32
C LEU A 29 -7.95 -4.24 -20.25
N TYR A 30 -7.86 -4.82 -21.44
CA TYR A 30 -8.99 -4.78 -22.39
C TYR A 30 -10.18 -5.58 -21.83
N GLY A 31 -11.38 -4.97 -21.84
CA GLY A 31 -12.62 -5.58 -21.35
C GLY A 31 -12.86 -5.49 -19.83
N VAL A 32 -11.82 -5.23 -19.03
CA VAL A 32 -11.93 -5.08 -17.56
C VAL A 32 -11.77 -3.61 -17.14
N GLY A 33 -10.97 -2.83 -17.89
CA GLY A 33 -10.68 -1.43 -17.58
C GLY A 33 -9.42 -1.27 -16.72
N ILE A 34 -9.43 -0.31 -15.82
CA ILE A 34 -8.27 0.02 -14.96
C ILE A 34 -8.09 -1.10 -13.93
N SER A 35 -6.90 -1.71 -13.87
CA SER A 35 -6.60 -2.71 -12.84
C SER A 35 -6.24 -2.04 -11.52
N ARG A 36 -7.19 -2.02 -10.58
CA ARG A 36 -6.98 -1.51 -9.21
C ARG A 36 -5.94 -2.34 -8.46
N GLU A 37 -6.01 -3.65 -8.59
CA GLU A 37 -5.14 -4.61 -7.91
C GLU A 37 -3.69 -4.51 -8.42
N GLY A 38 -3.51 -4.29 -9.72
CA GLY A 38 -2.20 -4.07 -10.31
C GLY A 38 -1.51 -2.81 -9.75
N GLY A 39 -2.27 -1.72 -9.63
CA GLY A 39 -1.78 -0.49 -9.00
C GLY A 39 -1.46 -0.70 -7.52
N LEU A 40 -2.28 -1.47 -6.81
CA LEU A 40 -2.09 -1.76 -5.40
C LEU A 40 -0.79 -2.52 -5.13
N ILE A 41 -0.41 -3.46 -6.00
CA ILE A 41 0.87 -4.18 -5.92
C ILE A 41 2.04 -3.21 -6.18
N ASP A 42 1.95 -2.41 -7.23
CA ASP A 42 3.04 -1.48 -7.60
C ASP A 42 3.30 -0.47 -6.47
N TYR A 43 2.24 0.16 -5.95
CA TYR A 43 2.35 1.07 -4.80
C TYR A 43 2.71 0.34 -3.51
N GLY A 44 2.21 -0.88 -3.30
CA GLY A 44 2.53 -1.70 -2.14
C GLY A 44 4.02 -2.03 -2.06
N VAL A 45 4.66 -2.30 -3.20
CA VAL A 45 6.10 -2.53 -3.31
C VAL A 45 6.88 -1.24 -3.15
N GLU A 46 6.45 -0.16 -3.79
CA GLU A 46 7.10 1.16 -3.67
C GLU A 46 7.11 1.66 -2.21
N GLN A 47 5.99 1.43 -1.49
CA GLN A 47 5.86 1.77 -0.08
C GLN A 47 6.47 0.73 0.87
N GLY A 48 7.00 -0.38 0.37
CA GLY A 48 7.63 -1.44 1.16
C GLY A 48 6.68 -2.26 2.05
N ILE A 49 5.37 -2.16 1.81
CA ILE A 49 4.34 -2.95 2.49
C ILE A 49 4.32 -4.38 1.92
N VAL A 50 4.47 -4.50 0.60
CA VAL A 50 4.64 -5.77 -0.11
C VAL A 50 6.13 -5.96 -0.39
N LYS A 51 6.68 -7.09 0.05
CA LYS A 51 8.08 -7.46 -0.21
C LYS A 51 8.17 -8.24 -1.51
N LYS A 52 9.14 -7.88 -2.35
CA LYS A 52 9.44 -8.58 -3.59
C LYS A 52 10.74 -9.37 -3.47
N SER A 53 10.62 -10.70 -3.41
CA SER A 53 11.75 -11.63 -3.38
C SER A 53 11.93 -12.25 -4.77
N GLY A 54 12.62 -11.53 -5.65
CA GLY A 54 12.82 -11.92 -7.04
C GLY A 54 11.51 -11.88 -7.83
N ALA A 55 10.97 -13.06 -8.17
CA ALA A 55 9.68 -13.20 -8.85
C ALA A 55 8.49 -13.33 -7.88
N TRP A 56 8.74 -13.49 -6.58
CA TRP A 56 7.69 -13.71 -5.58
C TRP A 56 7.27 -12.40 -4.90
N TYR A 57 5.97 -12.24 -4.70
CA TYR A 57 5.39 -11.17 -3.89
C TYR A 57 4.90 -11.76 -2.57
N THR A 58 5.32 -11.13 -1.46
CA THR A 58 5.00 -11.54 -0.09
C THR A 58 4.41 -10.36 0.66
N TYR A 59 3.31 -10.59 1.35
CA TYR A 59 2.65 -9.64 2.22
C TYR A 59 2.55 -10.22 3.62
N ASP A 60 3.13 -9.54 4.60
CA ASP A 60 3.14 -9.94 6.02
C ASP A 60 3.49 -11.41 6.32
N GLY A 61 4.37 -11.99 5.49
CA GLY A 61 4.78 -13.40 5.60
C GLY A 61 3.97 -14.38 4.74
N GLU A 62 2.79 -13.97 4.26
CA GLU A 62 1.99 -14.73 3.31
C GLU A 62 2.43 -14.48 1.86
N GLN A 63 2.45 -15.54 1.06
CA GLN A 63 2.91 -15.48 -0.32
C GLN A 63 1.72 -15.18 -1.25
N LEU A 64 1.66 -13.97 -1.80
CA LEU A 64 0.61 -13.53 -2.72
C LEU A 64 0.68 -14.24 -4.08
N GLY A 65 1.87 -14.66 -4.48
CA GLY A 65 2.09 -15.46 -5.69
C GLY A 65 3.38 -15.13 -6.44
N GLN A 66 3.66 -15.93 -7.46
CA GLN A 66 4.78 -15.75 -8.36
C GLN A 66 4.37 -14.87 -9.56
N GLY A 67 5.01 -13.72 -9.71
CA GLY A 67 4.74 -12.78 -10.79
C GLY A 67 3.56 -11.85 -10.50
N LYS A 68 3.50 -10.75 -11.26
CA LYS A 68 2.51 -9.68 -11.06
C LYS A 68 1.08 -10.15 -11.39
N GLU A 69 0.92 -11.01 -12.40
CA GLU A 69 -0.39 -11.50 -12.83
C GLU A 69 -1.03 -12.42 -11.79
N ASN A 70 -0.28 -13.35 -11.19
CA ASN A 70 -0.82 -14.22 -10.13
C ASN A 70 -1.16 -13.42 -8.88
N ALA A 71 -0.29 -12.51 -8.46
CA ALA A 71 -0.59 -11.61 -7.33
C ALA A 71 -1.85 -10.76 -7.57
N ARG A 72 -2.09 -10.34 -8.82
CA ARG A 72 -3.33 -9.64 -9.21
C ARG A 72 -4.56 -10.54 -9.04
N THR A 73 -4.48 -11.79 -9.47
CA THR A 73 -5.57 -12.76 -9.33
C THR A 73 -5.88 -13.03 -7.85
N THR A 74 -4.87 -13.27 -7.02
CA THR A 74 -5.03 -13.49 -5.58
C THR A 74 -5.72 -12.31 -4.90
N LEU A 75 -5.31 -11.07 -5.20
CA LEU A 75 -5.95 -9.87 -4.66
C LEU A 75 -7.39 -9.65 -5.16
N ARG A 76 -7.71 -10.20 -6.34
CA ARG A 76 -9.07 -10.14 -6.88
C ARG A 76 -10.00 -11.16 -6.23
N GLU A 77 -9.46 -12.33 -5.89
CA GLU A 77 -10.17 -13.40 -5.18
C GLU A 77 -10.35 -13.09 -3.69
N HIS A 78 -9.37 -12.41 -3.08
CA HIS A 78 -9.37 -11.98 -1.68
C HIS A 78 -9.48 -10.45 -1.54
N PRO A 79 -10.70 -9.88 -1.68
CA PRO A 79 -10.91 -8.43 -1.60
C PRO A 79 -10.62 -7.86 -0.20
N GLU A 80 -10.70 -8.69 0.85
CA GLU A 80 -10.35 -8.33 2.22
C GLU A 80 -8.88 -7.92 2.36
N LEU A 81 -7.97 -8.72 1.78
CA LEU A 81 -6.55 -8.46 1.79
C LEU A 81 -6.20 -7.23 0.94
N ALA A 82 -6.92 -7.04 -0.18
CA ALA A 82 -6.77 -5.83 -1.00
C ALA A 82 -7.22 -4.56 -0.24
N ALA A 83 -8.30 -4.61 0.54
CA ALA A 83 -8.75 -3.48 1.35
C ALA A 83 -7.77 -3.14 2.48
N GLU A 84 -7.19 -4.16 3.11
CA GLU A 84 -6.17 -3.98 4.14
C GLU A 84 -4.91 -3.31 3.59
N ILE A 85 -4.39 -3.79 2.45
CA ILE A 85 -3.24 -3.18 1.78
C ILE A 85 -3.55 -1.73 1.38
N GLU A 86 -4.73 -1.47 0.84
CA GLU A 86 -5.12 -0.10 0.47
C GLU A 86 -5.15 0.83 1.68
N THR A 87 -5.68 0.37 2.81
CA THR A 87 -5.75 1.15 4.05
C THR A 87 -4.35 1.46 4.57
N LYS A 88 -3.45 0.48 4.59
CA LYS A 88 -2.03 0.68 4.98
C LYS A 88 -1.30 1.65 4.04
N ILE A 89 -1.53 1.56 2.73
CA ILE A 89 -0.94 2.48 1.74
C ILE A 89 -1.46 3.92 1.96
N LYS A 90 -2.78 4.08 2.13
CA LYS A 90 -3.41 5.39 2.37
C LYS A 90 -2.94 6.03 3.66
N ALA A 91 -2.84 5.25 4.74
CA ALA A 91 -2.32 5.71 6.03
C ALA A 91 -0.89 6.23 5.89
N LYS A 92 -0.01 5.49 5.20
CA LYS A 92 1.38 5.90 4.97
C LYS A 92 1.52 7.15 4.10
N LEU A 93 0.62 7.33 3.14
CA LEU A 93 0.59 8.50 2.26
C LEU A 93 -0.18 9.70 2.85
N GLY A 94 -0.82 9.54 4.01
CA GLY A 94 -1.62 10.58 4.66
C GLY A 94 -2.88 10.96 3.88
N ILE A 95 -3.45 10.03 3.11
CA ILE A 95 -4.64 10.26 2.27
C ILE A 95 -5.86 9.61 2.93
N GLY A 96 -6.63 10.39 3.68
CA GLY A 96 -7.86 9.94 4.36
C GLY A 96 -7.94 10.48 5.79
N ALA A 97 -9.14 10.57 6.34
CA ALA A 97 -9.35 10.96 7.74
C ALA A 97 -8.56 10.03 8.66
N GLN A 98 -7.79 10.60 9.57
CA GLN A 98 -7.13 9.85 10.63
C GLN A 98 -8.21 9.11 11.42
N GLU A 99 -8.24 7.78 11.34
CA GLU A 99 -8.50 7.01 12.54
C GLU A 99 -7.14 6.81 13.19
N GLU A 100 -6.89 7.66 14.20
CA GLU A 100 -5.78 7.53 15.13
C GLU A 100 -5.87 6.15 15.78
N SER A 101 -5.03 5.22 15.35
CA SER A 101 -4.49 4.20 16.25
C SER A 101 -3.00 4.50 16.41
N GLU A 102 -2.73 5.45 17.31
CA GLU A 102 -1.44 5.56 17.97
C GLU A 102 -1.14 4.20 18.60
N GLN A 103 -0.17 3.47 18.05
CA GLN A 103 0.46 2.38 18.80
C GLN A 103 1.56 2.99 19.67
N ASP A 104 1.15 3.21 20.91
CA ASP A 104 1.97 3.35 22.10
C ASP A 104 3.19 2.43 22.08
N SER A 105 4.39 2.99 22.02
CA SER A 105 5.63 2.26 22.37
C SER A 105 6.60 3.07 23.21
N ASN A 106 6.17 4.19 23.81
CA ASN A 106 7.06 5.04 24.62
C ASN A 106 6.66 5.21 26.10
N VAL A 107 5.67 4.46 26.60
CA VAL A 107 5.28 4.54 28.03
C VAL A 107 6.02 3.58 28.95
N GLU A 108 6.73 2.56 28.44
CA GLU A 108 7.40 1.57 29.29
C GLU A 108 8.71 2.07 29.94
N SER A 109 9.25 3.21 29.49
CA SER A 109 10.49 3.79 30.03
C SER A 109 10.28 4.78 31.20
N LEU A 110 9.05 5.08 31.60
CA LEU A 110 8.75 6.11 32.62
C LEU A 110 8.44 5.54 34.02
N GLU A 111 8.10 4.25 34.14
CA GLU A 111 7.80 3.63 35.43
C GLU A 111 9.00 3.53 36.40
N PRO A 112 10.25 3.22 35.98
CA PRO A 112 11.34 3.10 36.95
C PRO A 112 11.80 4.47 37.52
N LYS A 113 11.46 5.59 36.89
CA LYS A 113 11.86 6.95 37.35
C LYS A 113 10.85 7.61 38.28
N LEU A 114 9.57 7.24 38.21
CA LEU A 114 8.54 7.80 39.10
C LEU A 114 8.51 7.10 40.47
N ALA A 115 8.93 5.83 40.54
CA ALA A 115 9.06 5.09 41.80
C ALA A 115 10.11 5.70 42.74
N THR A 116 11.20 6.27 42.22
CA THR A 116 12.28 6.86 43.03
C THR A 116 11.91 8.22 43.64
N ARG A 117 10.83 8.88 43.18
CA ARG A 117 10.38 10.19 43.71
C ARG A 117 9.25 10.13 44.72
N ARG A 118 8.60 8.96 44.90
CA ARG A 118 7.52 8.77 45.87
C ARG A 118 7.99 8.21 47.23
N GLY A 119 9.29 7.95 47.39
CA GLY A 119 9.91 7.57 48.66
C GLY A 119 10.88 8.63 49.15
N ALA A 120 10.37 9.75 49.65
CA ALA A 120 11.07 10.73 50.48
C ALA A 120 10.04 11.40 51.41
#